data_AF-A0A1V9K965-F1
#
_entry.id   AF-A0A1V9K965-F1
#
_cell.length_a   1.000
_cell.length_b   1.000
_cell.length_c   1.000
_cell.angle_alpha   90.00
_cell.angle_beta   90.00
_cell.angle_gamma   90.00
#
_symmetry.space_group_name_H-M   'P 1'
#
loop_
_entity.id
_entity.type
_entity.pdbx_description
1 polymer ?
#
loop_
_entity_poly.entity_id
_entity_poly.type
_entity_poly.pdbx_seq_one_letter_code
_entity_poly.pdbx_strand_id
1 'polypeptide(L)'
;MPKLHRKGEGRPLREAMERAGLTGPELAEATKEVDPTGKGISPATVGRLAGRGKTARDRCELDTAWFVAEALHRRTNAPLQDLFAMPPHSTSTVERSRSSDAEEG
;
A
#
# COMPACT_ATOMS: atom_id res chain seq x y z
N MET A 1 2.00 6.93 10.67
CA MET A 1 1.88 7.29 9.24
C MET A 1 0.57 6.72 8.68
N PRO A 2 0.05 7.24 7.56
CA PRO A 2 -1.10 6.61 6.91
C PRO A 2 -0.74 5.19 6.45
N LYS A 3 -1.69 4.26 6.56
CA LYS A 3 -1.52 2.88 6.10
C LYS A 3 -2.17 2.70 4.75
N LEU A 4 -1.49 2.03 3.82
CA LEU A 4 -2.05 1.65 2.52
C LEU A 4 -2.54 0.21 2.52
N HIS A 5 -3.57 -0.05 1.72
CA HIS A 5 -4.11 -1.38 1.48
C HIS A 5 -3.44 -2.04 0.29
N ARG A 6 -3.02 -3.30 0.43
CA ARG A 6 -2.61 -4.09 -0.73
C ARG A 6 -3.83 -4.35 -1.63
N LYS A 7 -3.65 -4.29 -2.94
CA LYS A 7 -4.73 -4.60 -3.90
C LYS A 7 -4.80 -6.08 -4.22
N GLY A 8 -6.02 -6.60 -4.45
CA GLY A 8 -6.26 -7.92 -5.04
C GLY A 8 -5.47 -9.06 -4.40
N GLU A 9 -5.41 -9.09 -3.07
CA GLU A 9 -4.61 -10.07 -2.32
C GLU A 9 -3.12 -10.14 -2.71
N GLY A 10 -2.53 -8.99 -3.04
CA GLY A 10 -1.13 -8.91 -3.46
C GLY A 10 -0.89 -9.44 -4.88
N ARG A 11 -1.93 -9.74 -5.66
CA ARG A 11 -1.78 -10.15 -7.06
C ARG A 11 -1.03 -9.11 -7.91
N PRO A 12 -1.36 -7.80 -7.89
CA PRO A 12 -0.62 -6.81 -8.66
C PRO A 12 0.86 -6.73 -8.28
N LEU A 13 1.18 -6.92 -6.99
CA LEU A 13 2.56 -7.00 -6.51
C LEU A 13 3.30 -8.19 -7.10
N ARG A 14 2.68 -9.38 -7.08
CA ARG A 14 3.28 -10.58 -7.67
C ARG A 14 3.50 -10.44 -9.18
N GLU A 15 2.52 -9.89 -9.89
CA GLU A 15 2.63 -9.64 -11.34
C GLU A 15 3.73 -8.62 -11.66
N ALA A 16 3.87 -7.57 -10.85
CA ALA A 16 4.96 -6.60 -11.00
C ALA A 16 6.33 -7.21 -10.69
N MET A 17 6.44 -8.04 -9.64
CA MET A 17 7.66 -8.79 -9.32
C MET A 17 8.06 -9.74 -10.44
N GLU A 18 7.10 -10.49 -10.99
CA GLU A 18 7.31 -11.39 -12.11
C GLU A 18 7.81 -10.65 -13.36
N ARG A 19 7.16 -9.53 -13.72
CA ARG A 19 7.62 -8.66 -14.82
C ARG A 19 9.01 -8.07 -14.57
N ALA A 20 9.36 -7.81 -13.30
CA ALA A 20 10.67 -7.30 -12.91
C ALA A 20 11.75 -8.39 -12.86
N GLY A 21 11.38 -9.67 -13.00
CA GLY A 21 12.28 -10.81 -12.78
C GLY A 21 12.79 -10.90 -11.34
N LEU A 22 11.99 -10.47 -10.37
CA LEU A 22 12.39 -10.36 -8.96
C LEU A 22 11.66 -11.39 -8.07
N THR A 23 12.44 -12.09 -7.25
CA THR A 23 11.92 -12.83 -6.10
C THR A 23 11.68 -11.92 -4.88
N GLY A 24 11.06 -12.45 -3.83
CA GLY A 24 10.82 -11.71 -2.59
C GLY A 24 12.09 -11.15 -1.92
N PRO A 25 13.15 -11.96 -1.74
CA PRO A 25 14.43 -11.47 -1.22
C PRO A 25 15.11 -10.45 -2.12
N GLU A 26 15.05 -10.62 -3.44
CA GLU A 26 15.68 -9.67 -4.38
C GLU A 26 14.93 -8.34 -4.42
N LEU A 27 13.59 -8.36 -4.30
CA LEU A 27 12.82 -7.12 -4.13
C LEU A 27 13.18 -6.42 -2.81
N ALA A 28 13.36 -7.17 -1.72
CA ALA A 28 13.82 -6.59 -0.46
C ALA A 28 15.20 -5.94 -0.60
N GLU A 29 16.12 -6.54 -1.34
CA GLU A 29 17.41 -5.92 -1.64
C GLU A 29 17.26 -4.67 -2.49
N ALA A 30 16.45 -4.72 -3.55
CA ALA A 30 16.17 -3.58 -4.40
C ALA A 30 15.55 -2.40 -3.63
N THR A 31 14.82 -2.67 -2.54
CA THR A 31 14.29 -1.60 -1.69
C THR A 31 15.37 -0.82 -0.93
N LYS A 32 16.58 -1.36 -0.77
CA LYS A 32 17.70 -0.62 -0.16
C LYS A 32 18.27 0.43 -1.09
N GLU A 33 18.22 0.21 -2.41
CA GLU A 33 18.69 1.16 -3.43
C GLU A 33 17.84 2.44 -3.51
N VAL A 34 16.60 2.38 -3.00
CA VAL A 34 15.65 3.49 -2.98
C VAL A 34 15.53 4.12 -1.59
N ASP A 35 15.91 3.39 -0.54
CA ASP A 35 15.91 3.88 0.83
C ASP A 35 17.17 4.73 1.09
N PRO A 36 17.03 6.03 1.41
CA PRO A 36 18.18 6.89 1.68
C PRO A 36 19.01 6.44 2.90
N THR A 37 18.44 5.63 3.79
CA THR A 37 19.16 5.04 4.93
C THR A 37 19.83 3.71 4.60
N GLY A 38 19.57 3.16 3.41
CA GLY A 38 20.11 1.87 2.94
C GLY A 38 19.54 0.65 3.66
N LYS A 39 18.53 0.81 4.52
CA LYS A 39 17.97 -0.29 5.32
C LYS A 39 17.02 -1.16 4.51
N GLY A 40 16.21 -0.54 3.65
CA GLY A 40 15.16 -1.18 2.87
C GLY A 40 14.11 -1.84 3.76
N ILE A 41 13.34 -2.75 3.16
CA ILE A 41 12.36 -3.58 3.88
C ILE A 41 12.81 -5.03 3.94
N SER A 42 12.37 -5.75 4.96
CA SER A 42 12.77 -7.16 5.13
C SER A 42 12.09 -8.10 4.11
N PRO A 43 12.75 -9.20 3.69
CA PRO A 43 12.13 -10.22 2.84
C PRO A 43 10.82 -10.78 3.41
N ALA A 44 10.75 -10.93 4.74
CA ALA A 44 9.52 -11.35 5.42
C ALA A 44 8.39 -10.33 5.25
N THR A 45 8.69 -9.03 5.20
CA THR A 45 7.68 -8.00 4.93
C THR A 45 7.21 -8.07 3.49
N VAL A 46 8.11 -8.24 2.52
CA VAL A 46 7.73 -8.51 1.11
C VAL A 46 6.81 -9.72 1.02
N GLY A 47 7.18 -10.84 1.65
CA GLY A 47 6.37 -12.06 1.67
C GLY A 47 4.98 -11.87 2.27
N ARG A 48 4.84 -11.03 3.31
CA ARG A 48 3.53 -10.69 3.90
C ARG A 48 2.65 -9.84 2.97
N LEU A 49 3.24 -9.06 2.07
CA LEU A 49 2.51 -8.20 1.14
C LEU A 49 2.11 -8.93 -0.15
N ALA A 50 3.05 -9.65 -0.75
CA ALA A 50 2.84 -10.41 -1.98
C ALA A 50 2.13 -11.75 -1.74
N GLY A 51 2.24 -12.30 -0.52
CA GLY A 51 1.71 -13.62 -0.17
C GLY A 51 0.19 -13.67 0.00
N ARG A 52 -0.33 -14.89 -0.08
CA ARG A 52 -1.75 -15.24 0.17
C ARG A 52 -1.95 -16.13 1.42
N GLY A 53 -0.86 -16.40 2.14
CA GLY A 53 -0.88 -17.31 3.29
C GLY A 53 -1.40 -16.68 4.58
N LYS A 54 -1.47 -17.47 5.65
CA LYS A 54 -1.96 -17.06 6.98
C LYS A 54 -1.26 -15.82 7.56
N THR A 55 -0.02 -15.55 7.15
CA THR A 55 0.78 -14.41 7.62
C THR A 55 0.60 -13.15 6.76
N ALA A 56 -0.14 -13.24 5.65
CA ALA A 56 -0.39 -12.12 4.76
C ALA A 56 -1.04 -10.95 5.51
N ARG A 57 -0.68 -9.73 5.11
CA ARG A 57 -1.18 -8.50 5.74
C ARG A 57 -1.89 -7.65 4.72
N ASP A 58 -3.11 -7.24 5.04
CA ASP A 58 -3.91 -6.40 4.13
C ASP A 58 -3.45 -4.96 4.08
N ARG A 59 -2.69 -4.51 5.08
CA ARG A 59 -2.24 -3.12 5.22
C ARG A 59 -0.77 -3.05 5.58
N CYS A 60 -0.10 -2.00 5.12
CA CYS A 60 1.25 -1.63 5.52
C CYS A 60 1.41 -0.12 5.65
N GLU A 61 2.50 0.32 6.28
CA GLU A 61 2.84 1.73 6.36
C GLU A 61 3.12 2.31 4.97
N LEU A 62 2.81 3.60 4.77
CA LEU A 62 3.07 4.31 3.52
C LEU A 62 4.52 4.14 3.05
N ASP A 63 5.50 4.30 3.93
CA ASP A 63 6.91 4.19 3.57
C ASP A 63 7.26 2.80 3.02
N THR A 64 6.74 1.73 3.65
CA THR A 64 6.92 0.36 3.15
C THR A 64 6.33 0.19 1.76
N ALA A 65 5.12 0.71 1.54
CA ALA A 65 4.48 0.64 0.23
C ALA A 65 5.25 1.47 -0.82
N TRP A 66 5.76 2.64 -0.44
CA TRP A 66 6.55 3.52 -1.29
C TRP A 66 7.86 2.85 -1.72
N PHE A 67 8.63 2.28 -0.78
CA PHE A 67 9.87 1.58 -1.12
C PHE A 67 9.65 0.41 -2.09
N VAL A 68 8.59 -0.37 -1.86
CA VAL A 68 8.22 -1.49 -2.76
C VAL A 68 7.84 -0.99 -4.14
N ALA A 69 6.98 0.03 -4.20
CA ALA A 69 6.52 0.59 -5.46
C ALA A 69 7.65 1.23 -6.25
N GLU A 70 8.49 2.04 -5.62
CA GLU A 70 9.63 2.70 -6.26
C GLU A 70 10.62 1.68 -6.82
N ALA A 71 10.96 0.63 -6.05
CA ALA A 71 11.87 -0.42 -6.50
C ALA A 71 11.31 -1.19 -7.72
N LEU A 72 10.00 -1.45 -7.76
CA LEU A 72 9.34 -2.10 -8.90
C LEU A 72 9.14 -1.13 -10.08
N HIS A 73 8.87 0.15 -9.80
CA HIS A 73 8.64 1.18 -10.80
C HIS A 73 9.88 1.39 -11.67
N ARG A 74 11.06 1.47 -11.05
CA ARG A 74 12.35 1.59 -11.77
C ARG A 74 12.61 0.46 -12.77
N ARG A 75 11.96 -0.70 -12.61
CA ARG A 75 12.15 -1.89 -13.46
C ARG A 75 10.99 -2.15 -14.42
N THR A 76 9.77 -1.79 -14.03
CA THR A 76 8.54 -2.23 -14.73
C THR A 76 7.54 -1.11 -14.99
N ASN A 77 7.89 0.13 -14.62
CA ASN A 77 7.02 1.29 -14.66
C ASN A 77 5.70 1.10 -13.89
N ALA A 78 5.67 0.22 -12.87
CA ALA A 78 4.49 -0.02 -12.03
C ALA A 78 4.37 1.06 -10.94
N PRO A 79 3.44 2.02 -11.03
CA PRO A 79 3.31 3.09 -10.06
C PRO A 79 2.64 2.61 -8.75
N LEU A 80 2.81 3.38 -7.68
CA LEU A 80 2.28 3.06 -6.33
C LEU A 80 0.78 2.73 -6.35
N GLN A 81 -0.01 3.53 -7.07
CA GLN A 81 -1.46 3.36 -7.15
C GLN A 81 -1.89 2.08 -7.84
N ASP A 82 -1.06 1.41 -8.62
CA ASP A 82 -1.42 0.14 -9.25
C ASP A 82 -1.29 -1.03 -8.26
N LEU A 83 -0.42 -0.87 -7.26
CA LEU A 83 -0.05 -1.90 -6.29
C LEU A 83 -0.83 -1.76 -4.98
N PHE A 84 -1.10 -0.51 -4.58
CA PHE A 84 -1.71 -0.18 -3.29
C PHE A 84 -2.86 0.80 -3.45
N ALA A 85 -3.78 0.78 -2.49
CA ALA A 85 -4.90 1.72 -2.39
C ALA A 85 -4.81 2.51 -1.09
N MET A 86 -5.20 3.79 -1.17
CA MET A 86 -5.50 4.56 0.04
C MET A 86 -6.68 3.92 0.78
N PRO A 87 -6.67 3.95 2.13
CA PRO A 87 -7.83 3.55 2.90
C PRO A 87 -8.99 4.50 2.56
N PRO A 88 -10.24 4.01 2.45
CA PRO A 88 -11.38 4.88 2.20
C PRO A 88 -11.50 5.91 3.33
N HIS A 89 -11.76 7.17 2.98
CA HIS A 89 -12.04 8.20 3.97
C HIS A 89 -13.34 7.83 4.71
N SER A 90 -13.27 7.61 6.03
CA SER A 90 -14.46 7.62 6.89
C SER A 90 -15.01 9.05 6.93
N THR A 91 -15.88 9.39 5.99
CA THR A 91 -16.66 10.63 6.04
C THR A 91 -18.10 10.27 6.39
N SER A 92 -18.32 9.90 7.65
CA SER A 92 -19.66 9.98 8.23
C SER A 92 -19.95 11.45 8.57
N THR A 93 -20.20 12.28 7.56
CA THR A 93 -20.81 13.59 7.79
C THR A 93 -22.31 13.35 7.98
N VAL A 94 -22.73 13.11 9.23
CA VAL A 94 -24.16 13.16 9.57
C VAL A 94 -24.55 14.63 9.58
N GLU A 95 -25.13 15.09 8.48
CA GLU A 95 -25.72 16.42 8.37
C GLU A 95 -26.95 16.48 9.31
N ARG A 96 -26.77 17.04 10.52
CA ARG A 96 -27.92 17.40 11.36
C ARG A 96 -28.51 18.68 10.83
N SER A 97 -29.58 18.57 10.04
CA SER A 97 -30.54 19.66 9.91
C SER A 97 -31.10 19.97 11.30
N ARG A 98 -30.65 21.07 11.91
CA ARG A 98 -31.39 21.66 13.04
C ARG A 98 -32.57 22.40 12.44
N SER A 99 -33.72 21.75 12.41
CA SER A 99 -35.00 22.43 12.25
C SER A 99 -35.18 23.33 13.46
N SER A 100 -34.87 24.60 13.31
CA SER A 100 -35.22 25.63 14.29
C SER A 100 -35.58 26.89 13.52
N ASP A 101 -36.84 26.98 13.13
CA ASP A 101 -37.56 28.18 12.68
C ASP A 101 -39.04 27.78 12.63
N ALA A 102 -40.02 28.41 13.28
CA ALA A 102 -40.09 29.47 14.27
C ALA A 102 -41.46 29.30 14.96
N GLU A 103 -41.56 29.64 16.25
CA GLU A 103 -42.87 29.95 16.85
C GLU A 103 -43.34 31.29 16.28
N GLU A 104 -44.47 31.30 15.56
CA GLU A 104 -45.35 32.46 15.48
C GLU A 104 -46.80 31.98 15.70
N GLY A 105 -47.39 32.44 16.81
CA GLY A 105 -48.78 32.23 17.20
C GLY A 105 -49.16 33.15 18.35
#